data_AF-A0A8J6THY4-F1
#
_entry.id   AF-A0A8J6THY4-F1
#
_cell.length_a   1.000
_cell.length_b   1.000
_cell.length_c   1.000
_cell.angle_alpha   90.00
_cell.angle_beta   90.00
_cell.angle_gamma   90.00
#
_symmetry.space_group_name_H-M   'P 1'
#
loop_
_entity.id
_entity.type
_entity.pdbx_description
1 polymer ?
#
loop_
_entity_poly.entity_id
_entity_poly.type
_entity_poly.pdbx_seq_one_letter_code
_entity_poly.pdbx_strand_id
1 'polypeptide(L)' 'MSKRIKTNYPGVYYRVAKRIGGKGSEKVYYIVFKKGGKVQEEK' A
#
# COMPACT_ATOMS: atom_id res chain seq x y z
N MET A 1 -1.78 -6.87 -12.35
CA MET A 1 -2.36 -6.72 -10.99
C MET A 1 -1.24 -6.66 -9.96
N SER A 2 -0.92 -5.48 -9.41
CA SER A 2 0.08 -5.37 -8.33
C SER A 2 -0.43 -6.07 -7.07
N LYS A 3 0.23 -7.15 -6.67
CA LYS A 3 -0.04 -7.87 -5.43
C LYS A 3 0.22 -6.93 -4.24
N ARG A 4 -0.79 -6.70 -3.41
CA ARG A 4 -0.67 -5.92 -2.17
C ARG A 4 0.03 -6.78 -1.12
N ILE A 5 1.13 -6.31 -0.56
CA ILE A 5 1.91 -7.04 0.45
C ILE A 5 1.49 -6.53 1.84
N LYS A 6 1.07 -7.46 2.70
CA LYS A 6 0.73 -7.14 4.10
C LYS A 6 2.00 -6.71 4.84
N THR A 7 1.89 -5.66 5.65
CA THR A 7 2.92 -5.34 6.64
C THR A 7 2.62 -6.03 7.97
N ASN A 8 3.56 -5.94 8.90
CA ASN A 8 3.35 -6.36 10.28
C ASN A 8 2.33 -5.49 11.02
N TYR A 9 1.98 -4.31 10.48
CA TYR A 9 1.00 -3.42 11.08
C TYR A 9 -0.39 -3.67 10.45
N PRO A 10 -1.42 -3.98 11.27
CA PRO A 10 -2.74 -4.30 10.76
C PRO A 10 -3.35 -3.10 10.02
N GLY A 11 -3.88 -3.36 8.83
CA GLY A 11 -4.43 -2.31 7.97
C GLY A 11 -3.39 -1.60 7.11
N VAL A 12 -2.07 -1.80 7.31
CA VAL A 12 -1.05 -1.19 6.44
C VAL A 12 -0.55 -2.21 5.43
N TYR A 13 -0.57 -1.80 4.17
CA TYR A 13 -0.16 -2.61 3.03
C TYR A 13 0.82 -1.81 2.19
N TYR A 14 1.63 -2.49 1.37
CA TYR A 14 2.50 -1.82 0.41
C TYR A 14 2.54 -2.56 -0.92
N ARG A 15 2.81 -1.83 -1.98
CA ARG A 15 3.14 -2.39 -3.30
C ARG A 15 4.52 -1.93 -3.71
N VAL A 16 5.24 -2.80 -4.39
CA VAL A 16 6.52 -2.45 -5.02
C VAL A 16 6.20 -1.83 -6.38
N ALA A 17 6.64 -0.59 -6.58
CA ALA A 17 6.50 0.13 -7.84
C ALA A 17 7.89 0.51 -8.37
N LYS A 18 8.05 0.57 -9.69
CA LYS A 18 9.29 1.09 -10.29
C LYS A 18 9.40 2.58 -9.99
N ARG A 19 10.60 3.04 -9.64
CA ARG A 19 10.86 4.47 -9.42
C ARG A 19 10.78 5.20 -10.76
N ILE A 20 10.05 6.32 -10.80
CA ILE A 20 9.85 7.10 -12.03
C ILE A 20 11.11 7.90 -12.38
N GLY A 21 11.83 8.41 -11.36
CA GLY A 21 13.00 9.29 -11.53
C GLY A 21 14.38 8.62 -11.44
N GLY A 22 14.48 7.29 -11.49
CA GLY A 22 15.79 6.63 -11.39
C GLY A 22 15.75 5.11 -11.38
N LYS A 23 16.92 4.48 -11.29
CA LYS A 23 17.03 3.03 -11.15
C LYS A 23 16.60 2.61 -9.74
N GLY A 24 15.67 1.66 -9.65
CA GLY A 24 15.25 1.08 -8.37
C GLY A 24 13.75 0.83 -8.30
N SER A 25 13.34 0.17 -7.21
CA SER A 25 11.94 -0.04 -6.87
C SER A 25 11.64 0.64 -5.54
N GLU A 26 10.47 1.27 -5.44
CA GLU A 26 10.01 1.96 -4.25
C GLU A 26 8.78 1.25 -3.67
N LYS A 27 8.67 1.27 -2.33
CA LYS A 27 7.50 0.73 -1.63
C LYS A 27 6.48 1.84 -1.46
N VAL A 28 5.35 1.71 -2.14
CA VAL A 28 4.20 2.61 -1.97
C VAL A 28 3.29 1.99 -0.93
N TYR A 29 3.18 2.64 0.23
CA TYR A 29 2.31 2.21 1.32
C TYR A 29 0.89 2.73 1.13
N TYR A 30 -0.08 2.01 1.67
CA TYR A 30 -1.47 2.41 1.73
C TYR A 30 -2.10 1.82 3.00
N ILE A 31 -2.94 2.62 3.63
CA ILE A 31 -3.63 2.30 4.86
C ILE A 31 -5.06 1.93 4.51
N VAL A 32 -5.45 0.72 4.85
CA VAL A 32 -6.79 0.17 4.70
C VAL A 32 -7.43 0.09 6.08
N PHE A 33 -8.45 0.92 6.30
CA PHE A 33 -9.17 0.95 7.57
C PHE A 33 -10.68 0.93 7.34
N LYS A 34 -11.44 0.58 8.37
CA LYS A 34 -12.90 0.60 8.34
C LYS A 34 -13.42 1.87 9.00
N LYS A 35 -14.24 2.65 8.30
CA LYS A 35 -14.94 3.81 8.86
C LYS A 35 -16.43 3.67 8.57
N GLY A 36 -17.25 3.59 9.61
CA GLY A 36 -18.70 3.38 9.48
C GLY A 36 -19.07 2.06 8.79
N GLY A 37 -18.32 0.99 9.04
CA GLY A 37 -18.55 -0.34 8.43
C GLY A 37 -18.04 -0.50 6.99
N LYS A 38 -17.59 0.59 6.33
CA LYS A 38 -17.03 0.55 4.97
C LYS A 38 -15.51 0.51 5.00
N VAL A 39 -14.91 -0.30 4.13
CA VAL A 39 -13.46 -0.35 3.93
C VAL A 39 -13.04 0.86 3.10
N GLN A 40 -12.12 1.66 3.61
CA GLN A 40 -11.51 2.80 2.92
C GLN A 40 -10.01 2.58 2.79
N GLU A 41 -9.43 3.09 1.70
CA GLU A 41 -8.00 3.05 1.43
C GLU A 41 -7.47 4.49 1.34
N GLU A 42 -6.50 4.85 2.18
CA GLU A 42 -5.71 6.09 2.08
C GLU A 42 -4.31 5.77 1.57
N LYS A 43 -3.73 6.66 0.77
CA LYS A 43 -2.37 6.54 0.20
C LYS A 43 -1.40 7.49 0.90
#